data_AF-A0A328ENX8-F1
#
_entry.id   AF-A0A328ENX8-F1
#
_cell.length_a   1.000
_cell.length_b   1.000
_cell.length_c   1.000
_cell.angle_alpha   90.00
_cell.angle_beta   90.00
_cell.angle_gamma   90.00
#
_symmetry.space_group_name_H-M   'P 1'
#
loop_
_entity.id
_entity.type
_entity.pdbx_description
1 polymer ?
#
loop_
_entity_poly.entity_id
_entity_poly.type
_entity_poly.pdbx_seq_one_letter_code
_entity_poly.pdbx_strand_id
1 'polypeptide(L)'
;MVSCNWQTWQLLKKRVWRSGLMANWGFNFQKEHPGIALCGLDCYACPRYHTIGSSRCPGCDGKDFSEKHPSCGFISCAFKHGRLESCGLCPEIDTCNRITRLKTVIKDQPGYPSYQNRIANLIKIKGTGFEAFADTCIRKEALLKTLIDKYNDGRKKAFYCRAVQLLPLPDLENLLDENAKKGYKSVDDAALAVSNSLKELANKLGIEVC
;
A
#
# COMPACT_ATOMS: atom_id res chain seq x y z
N MET A 1 1.15 -2.20 30.08
CA MET A 1 1.97 -2.22 28.85
C MET A 1 2.43 -3.65 28.63
N VAL A 2 1.73 -4.41 27.79
CA VAL A 2 2.18 -5.75 27.41
C VAL A 2 2.83 -5.59 26.05
N SER A 3 4.15 -5.69 26.01
CA SER A 3 4.90 -5.82 24.77
C SER A 3 4.44 -7.11 24.10
N CYS A 4 3.64 -6.97 23.05
CA CYS A 4 3.19 -8.08 22.23
C CYS A 4 4.37 -8.53 21.36
N ASN A 5 5.19 -9.45 21.87
CA ASN A 5 6.29 -10.02 21.10
C ASN A 5 5.71 -10.89 19.97
N TRP A 6 5.86 -10.42 18.73
CA TRP A 6 5.38 -11.06 17.50
C TRP A 6 5.88 -12.51 17.33
N GLN A 7 7.08 -12.82 17.85
CA GLN A 7 7.62 -14.18 17.86
C GLN A 7 6.79 -15.13 18.75
N THR A 8 6.23 -14.62 19.85
CA THR A 8 5.37 -15.40 20.76
C THR A 8 4.01 -15.69 20.11
N TRP A 9 3.50 -14.78 19.28
CA TRP A 9 2.28 -14.98 18.48
C TRP A 9 2.46 -16.01 17.34
N GLN A 10 3.61 -16.00 16.66
CA GLN A 10 3.98 -17.01 15.64
C GLN A 10 4.03 -18.43 16.24
N LEU A 11 4.56 -18.57 17.46
CA LEU A 11 4.65 -19.85 18.17
C LEU A 11 3.29 -20.36 18.65
N LEU A 12 2.41 -19.48 19.13
CA LEU A 12 1.04 -19.83 19.52
C LEU A 12 0.20 -20.31 18.33
N LYS A 13 0.32 -19.69 17.15
CA LYS A 13 -0.37 -20.14 15.92
C LYS A 13 0.12 -21.50 15.41
N LYS A 14 1.43 -21.79 15.48
CA LYS A 14 1.97 -23.13 15.14
C LYS A 14 1.38 -24.23 16.03
N ARG A 15 1.06 -23.93 17.29
CA ARG A 15 0.47 -24.87 18.25
C ARG A 15 -1.01 -25.15 17.95
N VAL A 16 -1.77 -24.13 17.56
CA VAL A 16 -3.20 -24.24 17.17
C VAL A 16 -3.39 -24.92 15.81
N TRP A 17 -2.43 -24.79 14.89
CA TRP A 17 -2.47 -25.45 13.58
C TRP A 17 -2.34 -26.98 13.68
N ARG A 18 -1.58 -27.48 14.66
CA ARG A 18 -1.40 -28.93 14.91
C ARG A 18 -2.60 -29.63 15.55
N SER A 19 -3.52 -28.89 16.16
CA SER A 19 -4.61 -29.47 16.97
C SER A 19 -5.95 -29.60 16.23
N GLY A 20 -6.02 -29.28 14.93
CA GLY A 20 -7.24 -29.47 14.12
C GLY A 20 -8.46 -28.64 14.55
N LEU A 21 -8.30 -27.72 15.51
CA LEU A 21 -9.39 -27.02 16.20
C LEU A 21 -10.00 -25.83 15.44
N MET A 22 -9.78 -25.72 14.12
CA MET A 22 -10.31 -24.62 13.28
C MET A 22 -11.28 -25.07 12.19
N ALA A 23 -11.89 -26.26 12.30
CA ALA A 23 -12.80 -26.77 11.28
C ALA A 23 -14.16 -26.03 11.20
N ASN A 24 -14.53 -25.20 12.19
CA ASN A 24 -15.87 -24.60 12.29
C ASN A 24 -15.91 -23.06 12.35
N TRP A 25 -14.83 -22.36 12.00
CA TRP A 25 -14.89 -20.91 11.80
C TRP A 25 -14.96 -20.64 10.29
N GLY A 26 -16.06 -20.04 9.83
CA GLY A 26 -16.21 -19.59 8.45
C GLY A 26 -15.05 -18.71 7.99
N PHE A 27 -14.98 -18.41 6.68
CA PHE A 27 -13.94 -17.59 6.04
C PHE A 27 -13.89 -16.13 6.55
N ASN A 28 -13.64 -15.91 7.85
CA ASN A 28 -13.40 -14.61 8.45
C ASN A 28 -11.88 -14.42 8.57
N PHE A 29 -11.27 -14.26 7.40
CA PHE A 29 -9.93 -13.71 7.26
C PHE A 29 -10.11 -12.23 6.96
N GLN A 30 -9.53 -11.39 7.81
CA GLN A 30 -9.40 -9.96 7.58
C GLN A 30 -7.98 -9.59 7.95
N LYS A 31 -7.40 -8.70 7.16
CA LYS A 31 -6.06 -8.22 7.43
C LYS A 31 -6.05 -7.16 8.50
N GLU A 32 -5.00 -7.18 9.32
CA GLU A 32 -4.75 -6.10 10.28
C GLU A 32 -4.32 -4.81 9.56
N HIS A 33 -3.57 -4.95 8.46
CA HIS A 33 -3.07 -3.83 7.67
C HIS A 33 -3.58 -3.87 6.23
N PRO A 34 -4.87 -3.55 5.99
CA PRO A 34 -5.46 -3.62 4.65
C PRO A 34 -4.90 -2.54 3.69
N GLY A 35 -4.21 -1.53 4.21
CA GLY A 35 -3.51 -0.51 3.41
C GLY A 35 -2.26 -1.04 2.67
N ILE A 36 -1.82 -2.26 2.97
CA ILE A 36 -0.75 -2.95 2.24
C ILE A 36 -1.36 -4.20 1.64
N ALA A 37 -1.34 -4.37 0.33
CA ALA A 37 -1.93 -5.54 -0.30
C ALA A 37 -1.02 -6.76 -0.26
N LEU A 38 -1.62 -7.95 -0.27
CA LEU A 38 -0.89 -9.22 -0.34
C LEU A 38 0.03 -9.31 -1.55
N CYS A 39 -0.38 -8.76 -2.69
CA CYS A 39 0.40 -8.73 -3.92
C CYS A 39 1.49 -7.64 -3.97
N GLY A 40 1.76 -6.95 -2.85
CA GLY A 40 2.76 -5.87 -2.78
C GLY A 40 2.25 -4.52 -3.25
N LEU A 41 0.96 -4.39 -3.57
CA LEU A 41 0.38 -3.09 -3.88
C LEU A 41 0.26 -2.24 -2.60
N ASP A 42 0.69 -0.99 -2.68
CA ASP A 42 0.44 0.01 -1.64
C ASP A 42 -0.97 0.60 -1.80
N CYS A 43 -1.94 0.11 -1.01
CA CYS A 43 -3.30 0.63 -1.03
C CYS A 43 -3.41 2.00 -0.38
N TYR A 44 -2.49 2.37 0.52
CA TYR A 44 -2.46 3.71 1.12
C TYR A 44 -2.13 4.80 0.10
N ALA A 45 -1.51 4.46 -1.03
CA ALA A 45 -1.33 5.41 -2.11
C ALA A 45 -2.52 5.49 -3.09
N CYS A 46 -3.60 4.69 -2.92
CA CYS A 46 -4.66 4.51 -3.92
C CYS A 46 -5.80 5.56 -3.87
N PRO A 47 -6.20 6.20 -4.99
CA PRO A 47 -7.34 7.11 -5.06
C PRO A 47 -8.67 6.48 -4.63
N ARG A 48 -8.87 5.17 -4.85
CA ARG A 48 -10.08 4.46 -4.40
C ARG A 48 -10.08 4.25 -2.88
N TYR A 49 -8.90 4.13 -2.28
CA TYR A 49 -8.75 4.07 -0.83
C TYR A 49 -9.03 5.44 -0.19
N HIS A 50 -8.76 6.52 -0.92
CA HIS A 50 -9.04 7.92 -0.54
C HIS A 50 -10.32 8.49 -1.18
N THR A 51 -11.26 7.65 -1.61
CA THR A 51 -12.57 8.12 -2.04
C THR A 51 -13.42 8.46 -0.81
N ILE A 52 -14.10 9.61 -0.86
CA ILE A 52 -15.08 10.02 0.15
C ILE A 52 -16.42 9.35 -0.19
N GLY A 53 -17.08 8.75 0.81
CA GLY A 53 -18.39 8.11 0.66
C GLY A 53 -18.35 6.57 0.63
N SER A 54 -19.52 5.96 0.38
CA SER A 54 -19.74 4.51 0.48
C SER A 54 -18.94 3.67 -0.51
N SER A 55 -18.55 4.26 -1.65
CA SER A 55 -17.75 3.61 -2.70
C SER A 55 -16.26 3.47 -2.35
N ARG A 56 -15.83 3.97 -1.18
CA ARG A 56 -14.46 3.81 -0.67
C ARG A 56 -14.04 2.35 -0.63
N CYS A 57 -12.89 2.05 -1.23
CA CYS A 57 -12.23 0.76 -1.11
C CYS A 57 -11.65 0.61 0.31
N PRO A 58 -11.94 -0.48 1.04
CA PRO A 58 -11.46 -0.66 2.42
C PRO A 58 -9.99 -1.08 2.51
N GLY A 59 -9.30 -1.25 1.37
CA GLY A 59 -7.97 -1.86 1.31
C GLY A 59 -8.07 -3.38 1.20
N CYS A 60 -6.94 -4.01 0.87
CA CYS A 60 -6.86 -5.45 0.61
C CYS A 60 -7.39 -6.26 1.80
N ASP A 61 -8.47 -7.01 1.58
CA ASP A 61 -9.11 -7.84 2.62
C ASP A 61 -9.48 -7.07 3.90
N GLY A 62 -9.79 -5.77 3.75
CA GLY A 62 -10.37 -4.95 4.81
C GLY A 62 -11.86 -5.26 5.02
N LYS A 63 -12.46 -4.59 6.01
CA LYS A 63 -13.89 -4.72 6.30
C LYS A 63 -14.73 -4.47 5.03
N ASP A 64 -15.65 -5.38 4.73
CA ASP A 64 -16.55 -5.34 3.56
C ASP A 64 -15.84 -5.38 2.20
N PHE A 65 -14.58 -5.85 2.14
CA PHE A 65 -13.81 -5.93 0.88
C PHE A 65 -14.47 -6.85 -0.15
N SER A 66 -14.97 -8.01 0.27
CA SER A 66 -15.64 -9.00 -0.58
C SER A 66 -16.96 -8.50 -1.17
N GLU A 67 -17.60 -7.51 -0.56
CA GLU A 67 -18.81 -6.88 -1.08
C GLU A 67 -18.51 -5.89 -2.23
N LYS A 68 -17.29 -5.35 -2.25
CA LYS A 68 -16.86 -4.29 -3.19
C LYS A 68 -15.89 -4.76 -4.27
N HIS A 69 -15.33 -5.96 -4.12
CA HIS A 69 -14.31 -6.51 -5.00
C HIS A 69 -14.56 -7.98 -5.30
N PRO A 70 -14.22 -8.45 -6.51
CA PRO A 70 -14.27 -9.87 -6.82
C PRO A 70 -13.27 -10.65 -5.96
N SER A 71 -13.49 -11.96 -5.87
CA SER A 71 -12.59 -12.87 -5.16
C SER A 71 -11.14 -12.72 -5.63
N CYS A 72 -10.20 -12.65 -4.69
CA CYS A 72 -8.77 -12.51 -4.99
C CYS A 72 -8.01 -13.78 -4.64
N GLY A 73 -7.30 -14.34 -5.62
CA GLY A 73 -6.49 -15.55 -5.43
C GLY A 73 -5.32 -15.38 -4.46
N PHE A 74 -4.84 -14.15 -4.22
CA PHE A 74 -3.83 -13.87 -3.20
C PHE A 74 -4.42 -13.96 -1.79
N ILE A 75 -5.64 -13.46 -1.57
CA ILE A 75 -6.34 -13.51 -0.27
C ILE A 75 -6.59 -14.97 0.14
N SER A 76 -7.20 -15.75 -0.76
CA SER A 76 -7.48 -17.16 -0.48
C SER A 76 -6.20 -17.98 -0.28
N CYS A 77 -5.12 -17.65 -0.99
CA CYS A 77 -3.81 -18.27 -0.80
C CYS A 77 -3.20 -17.90 0.57
N ALA A 78 -3.21 -16.63 0.95
CA ALA A 78 -2.67 -16.17 2.22
C ALA A 78 -3.40 -16.78 3.42
N PHE A 79 -4.73 -16.93 3.32
CA PHE A 79 -5.52 -17.65 4.34
C PHE A 79 -5.02 -19.09 4.54
N LYS A 80 -4.80 -19.83 3.45
CA LYS A 80 -4.27 -21.20 3.47
C LYS A 80 -2.84 -21.30 4.02
N HIS A 81 -2.05 -20.24 3.84
CA HIS A 81 -0.65 -20.17 4.29
C HIS A 81 -0.50 -19.46 5.65
N GLY A 82 -1.49 -19.58 6.53
CA GLY A 82 -1.40 -19.10 7.91
C GLY A 82 -1.78 -17.64 8.11
N ARG A 83 -2.61 -17.06 7.22
CA ARG A 83 -3.14 -15.70 7.31
C ARG A 83 -2.04 -14.64 7.27
N LEU A 84 -1.19 -14.71 6.23
CA LEU A 84 -0.08 -13.77 6.04
C LEU A 84 -0.58 -12.34 5.78
N GLU A 85 0.13 -11.34 6.32
CA GLU A 85 -0.14 -9.92 6.02
C GLU A 85 0.49 -9.47 4.69
N SER A 86 1.35 -10.27 4.08
CA SER A 86 1.91 -9.99 2.75
C SER A 86 2.46 -11.26 2.13
N CYS A 87 2.44 -11.39 0.80
CA CYS A 87 3.17 -12.46 0.13
C CYS A 87 4.69 -12.31 0.32
N GLY A 88 5.19 -11.11 0.65
CA GLY A 88 6.60 -10.87 0.99
C GLY A 88 7.06 -11.60 2.26
N LEU A 89 6.11 -12.00 3.10
CA LEU A 89 6.36 -12.81 4.31
C LEU A 89 6.26 -14.32 4.05
N CYS A 90 5.89 -14.73 2.83
CA CYS A 90 5.73 -16.14 2.51
C CYS A 90 7.12 -16.80 2.37
N PRO A 91 7.41 -17.90 3.11
CA PRO A 91 8.66 -18.64 2.95
C PRO A 91 8.87 -19.19 1.53
N GLU A 92 7.78 -19.41 0.80
CA GLU A 92 7.78 -19.96 -0.56
C GLU A 92 7.80 -18.87 -1.65
N ILE A 93 8.00 -17.60 -1.31
CA ILE A 93 7.91 -16.48 -2.27
C ILE A 93 8.78 -16.67 -3.52
N ASP A 94 9.97 -17.25 -3.37
CA ASP A 94 10.94 -17.41 -4.47
C ASP A 94 10.52 -18.47 -5.49
N THR A 95 9.77 -19.48 -5.05
CA THR A 95 9.26 -20.58 -5.89
C THR A 95 7.76 -20.42 -6.20
N CYS A 96 7.12 -19.35 -5.72
CA CYS A 96 5.69 -19.14 -5.86
C CYS A 96 5.29 -18.76 -7.30
N ASN A 97 4.60 -19.68 -7.98
CA ASN A 97 4.06 -19.46 -9.32
C ASN A 97 3.19 -18.18 -9.45
N ARG A 98 2.48 -17.77 -8.39
CA ARG A 98 1.68 -16.52 -8.40
C ARG A 98 2.56 -15.28 -8.50
N ILE A 99 3.69 -15.28 -7.79
CA ILE A 99 4.65 -14.19 -7.81
C ILE A 99 5.43 -14.18 -9.12
N THR A 100 5.82 -15.36 -9.63
CA THR A 100 6.41 -15.50 -10.97
C THR A 100 5.48 -14.92 -12.05
N ARG A 101 4.19 -15.26 -12.03
CA ARG A 101 3.20 -14.69 -12.96
C ARG A 101 2.99 -13.19 -12.75
N LEU A 102 3.12 -12.68 -11.53
CA LEU A 102 3.04 -11.25 -11.27
C LEU A 102 4.23 -10.50 -11.89
N LYS A 103 5.43 -11.09 -11.91
CA LYS A 103 6.63 -10.53 -12.58
C LYS A 103 6.47 -10.42 -14.10
N THR A 104 5.68 -11.29 -14.73
CA THR A 104 5.45 -11.26 -16.18
C THR A 104 4.43 -10.19 -16.60
N VAL A 105 3.82 -9.47 -15.67
CA VAL A 105 2.97 -8.31 -15.98
C VAL A 105 3.88 -7.10 -16.21
N ILE A 106 4.33 -6.95 -17.46
CA ILE A 106 5.39 -5.99 -17.85
C ILE A 106 4.82 -4.61 -18.25
N LYS A 107 3.51 -4.52 -18.52
CA LYS A 107 2.84 -3.27 -18.88
C LYS A 107 1.77 -2.95 -17.85
N ASP A 108 1.77 -1.70 -17.38
CA ASP A 108 0.62 -1.13 -16.70
C ASP A 108 -0.57 -1.26 -17.65
N GLN A 109 -1.52 -2.13 -17.28
CA GLN A 109 -2.84 -2.05 -17.88
C GLN A 109 -3.41 -0.67 -17.52
N PRO A 110 -4.06 0.05 -18.46
CA PRO A 110 -4.74 1.29 -18.12
C PRO A 110 -5.75 1.01 -17.00
N GLY A 111 -5.40 1.43 -15.79
CA GLY A 111 -6.06 0.96 -14.57
C GLY A 111 -5.17 1.17 -13.36
N TYR A 112 -5.47 2.22 -12.61
CA TYR A 112 -4.86 2.50 -11.31
C TYR A 112 -5.14 1.36 -10.31
N PRO A 113 -4.21 0.95 -9.43
CA PRO A 113 -2.83 1.44 -9.23
C PRO A 113 -1.78 0.80 -10.15
N SER A 114 -0.71 1.55 -10.40
CA SER A 114 0.46 1.07 -11.17
C SER A 114 1.00 -0.23 -10.60
N TYR A 115 1.22 -1.19 -11.49
CA TYR A 115 1.76 -2.51 -11.22
C TYR A 115 3.28 -2.46 -11.00
N GLN A 116 3.94 -1.36 -11.39
CA GLN A 116 5.39 -1.19 -11.43
C GLN A 116 6.09 -1.55 -10.11
N ASN A 117 5.51 -1.17 -8.96
CA ASN A 117 6.20 -1.32 -7.67
C ASN A 117 5.80 -2.57 -6.87
N ARG A 118 4.88 -3.41 -7.36
CA ARG A 118 4.39 -4.56 -6.57
C ARG A 118 5.51 -5.53 -6.22
N ILE A 119 6.31 -5.92 -7.21
CA ILE A 119 7.43 -6.84 -7.01
C ILE A 119 8.51 -6.20 -6.13
N ALA A 120 8.86 -4.93 -6.38
CA ALA A 120 9.83 -4.20 -5.56
C ALA A 120 9.39 -4.13 -4.09
N ASN A 121 8.11 -3.87 -3.83
CA ASN A 121 7.54 -3.84 -2.49
C ASN A 121 7.60 -5.22 -1.82
N LEU A 122 7.27 -6.30 -2.53
CA LEU A 122 7.40 -7.66 -1.99
C LEU A 122 8.85 -8.01 -1.64
N ILE A 123 9.82 -7.60 -2.48
CA ILE A 123 11.25 -7.76 -2.21
C ILE A 123 11.65 -6.95 -0.97
N LYS A 124 11.17 -5.71 -0.85
CA LYS A 124 11.44 -4.87 0.33
C LYS A 124 10.87 -5.48 1.61
N ILE A 125 9.63 -5.98 1.58
CA ILE A 125 9.03 -6.68 2.73
C ILE A 125 9.84 -7.93 3.09
N LYS A 126 10.24 -8.73 2.10
CA LYS A 126 11.08 -9.92 2.31
C LYS A 126 12.42 -9.56 2.96
N GLY A 127 13.06 -8.48 2.51
CA GLY A 127 14.39 -8.09 2.96
C GLY A 127 14.43 -7.30 4.28
N THR A 128 13.42 -6.47 4.54
CA THR A 128 13.41 -5.52 5.68
C THR A 128 12.35 -5.82 6.73
N GLY A 129 11.48 -6.81 6.49
CA GLY A 129 10.33 -7.10 7.33
C GLY A 129 9.09 -6.29 6.94
N PHE A 130 7.94 -6.68 7.50
CA PHE A 130 6.67 -6.05 7.19
C PHE A 130 6.53 -4.69 7.88
N GLU A 131 7.01 -4.58 9.11
CA GLU A 131 6.86 -3.42 9.99
C GLU A 131 7.59 -2.20 9.41
N ALA A 132 8.83 -2.38 8.93
CA ALA A 132 9.61 -1.31 8.30
C ALA A 132 8.95 -0.82 6.99
N PHE A 133 8.37 -1.74 6.22
CA PHE A 133 7.61 -1.38 5.03
C PHE A 133 6.31 -0.65 5.40
N ALA A 134 5.61 -1.12 6.42
CA ALA A 134 4.36 -0.53 6.88
C ALA A 134 4.55 0.90 7.42
N ASP A 135 5.61 1.15 8.18
CA ASP A 135 5.98 2.51 8.62
C ASP A 135 6.16 3.46 7.42
N THR A 136 6.88 2.99 6.39
CA THR A 136 7.06 3.76 5.15
C THR A 136 5.71 4.11 4.51
N CYS A 137 4.81 3.12 4.37
CA CYS A 137 3.51 3.33 3.75
C CYS A 137 2.59 4.25 4.56
N ILE A 138 2.59 4.15 5.90
CA ILE A 138 1.79 5.01 6.79
C ILE A 138 2.27 6.46 6.69
N ARG A 139 3.59 6.69 6.72
CA ARG A 139 4.15 8.05 6.55
C ARG A 139 3.79 8.63 5.18
N LYS A 140 3.93 7.83 4.12
CA LYS A 140 3.47 8.21 2.78
C LYS A 140 1.97 8.54 2.73
N GLU A 141 1.13 7.78 3.41
CA GLU A 141 -0.31 8.08 3.50
C GLU A 141 -0.58 9.44 4.15
N ALA A 142 0.13 9.78 5.23
CA ALA A 142 -0.02 11.06 5.92
C ALA A 142 0.39 12.25 5.01
N LEU A 143 1.46 12.09 4.23
CA LEU A 143 1.88 13.07 3.23
C LEU A 143 0.83 13.20 2.11
N LEU A 144 0.26 12.08 1.66
CA LEU A 144 -0.81 12.08 0.65
C LEU A 144 -2.08 12.79 1.15
N LYS A 145 -2.49 12.55 2.39
CA LYS A 145 -3.60 13.28 3.02
C LYS A 145 -3.32 14.78 3.05
N THR A 146 -2.11 15.17 3.42
CA THR A 146 -1.68 16.58 3.39
C THR A 146 -1.76 17.17 1.98
N LEU A 147 -1.29 16.44 0.96
CA LEU A 147 -1.40 16.83 -0.45
C LEU A 147 -2.85 17.02 -0.89
N ILE A 148 -3.73 16.10 -0.52
CA ILE A 148 -5.15 16.15 -0.86
C ILE A 148 -5.87 17.29 -0.13
N ASP A 149 -5.54 17.55 1.13
CA ASP A 149 -6.26 18.52 1.95
C ASP A 149 -5.80 19.96 1.71
N LYS A 150 -4.49 20.17 1.50
CA LYS A 150 -3.90 21.53 1.41
C LYS A 150 -3.54 21.97 0.00
N TYR A 151 -3.26 21.03 -0.89
CA TYR A 151 -2.64 21.32 -2.18
C TYR A 151 -3.47 20.81 -3.36
N ASN A 152 -4.74 20.46 -3.17
CA ASN A 152 -5.59 19.92 -4.22
C ASN A 152 -6.68 20.92 -4.60
N ASP A 153 -6.67 21.35 -5.87
CA ASP A 153 -7.69 22.19 -6.51
C ASP A 153 -8.93 21.38 -6.97
N GLY A 154 -9.11 20.17 -6.44
CA GLY A 154 -10.14 19.21 -6.83
C GLY A 154 -9.76 18.29 -8.00
N ARG A 155 -8.63 18.52 -8.69
CA ARG A 155 -8.25 17.79 -9.91
C ARG A 155 -6.97 16.96 -9.79
N LYS A 156 -6.22 17.11 -8.68
CA LYS A 156 -4.86 16.54 -8.54
C LYS A 156 -4.77 15.25 -7.72
N LYS A 157 -5.87 14.77 -7.13
CA LYS A 157 -5.86 13.56 -6.28
C LYS A 157 -5.14 12.37 -6.94
N ALA A 158 -5.49 12.04 -8.18
CA ALA A 158 -4.89 10.90 -8.89
C ALA A 158 -3.38 11.08 -9.11
N PHE A 159 -2.96 12.29 -9.48
CA PHE A 159 -1.56 12.66 -9.63
C PHE A 159 -0.80 12.55 -8.30
N TYR A 160 -1.33 13.08 -7.20
CA TYR A 160 -0.68 12.97 -5.88
C TYR A 160 -0.59 11.52 -5.39
N CYS A 161 -1.63 10.73 -5.60
CA CYS A 161 -1.62 9.30 -5.32
C CYS A 161 -0.48 8.60 -6.09
N ARG A 162 -0.32 8.92 -7.38
CA ARG A 162 0.75 8.38 -8.24
C ARG A 162 2.14 8.82 -7.80
N ALA A 163 2.31 10.11 -7.52
CA ALA A 163 3.58 10.67 -7.06
C ALA A 163 4.02 10.05 -5.72
N VAL A 164 3.13 9.97 -4.74
CA VAL A 164 3.43 9.35 -3.44
C VAL A 164 3.75 7.86 -3.57
N GLN A 165 3.05 7.14 -4.46
CA GLN A 165 3.33 5.73 -4.71
C GLN A 165 4.77 5.50 -5.21
N LEU A 166 5.28 6.39 -6.07
CA LEU A 166 6.53 6.22 -6.78
C LEU A 166 7.74 6.87 -6.11
N LEU A 167 7.58 8.09 -5.62
CA LEU A 167 8.69 8.90 -5.14
C LEU A 167 9.20 8.39 -3.79
N PRO A 168 10.51 8.49 -3.51
CA PRO A 168 11.05 8.08 -2.22
C PRO A 168 10.49 8.92 -1.07
N LEU A 169 10.30 8.30 0.10
CA LEU A 169 9.72 8.95 1.27
C LEU A 169 10.55 10.19 1.73
N PRO A 170 11.88 10.14 1.85
CA PRO A 170 12.65 11.31 2.29
C PRO A 170 12.51 12.51 1.35
N ASP A 171 12.46 12.27 0.03
CA ASP A 171 12.28 13.35 -0.95
C ASP A 171 10.89 13.98 -0.87
N LEU A 172 9.85 13.17 -0.62
CA LEU A 172 8.49 13.67 -0.39
C LEU A 172 8.37 14.50 0.88
N GLU A 173 9.03 14.07 1.97
CA GLU A 173 9.06 14.80 3.24
C GLU A 173 9.73 16.16 3.06
N ASN A 174 10.94 16.17 2.49
CA ASN A 174 11.67 17.41 2.22
C ASN A 174 10.88 18.36 1.33
N LEU A 175 10.29 17.86 0.24
CA LEU A 175 9.49 18.66 -0.69
C LEU A 175 8.29 19.30 0.01
N LEU A 176 7.58 18.56 0.86
CA LEU A 176 6.42 19.10 1.57
C LEU A 176 6.82 20.09 2.67
N ASP A 177 7.93 19.84 3.37
CA ASP A 177 8.47 20.76 4.37
C ASP A 177 8.91 22.09 3.74
N GLU A 178 9.51 22.06 2.56
CA GLU A 178 9.86 23.26 1.80
C GLU A 178 8.62 24.02 1.32
N ASN A 179 7.62 23.32 0.78
CA ASN A 179 6.41 23.97 0.27
C ASN A 179 5.51 24.51 1.40
N ALA A 180 5.51 23.88 2.58
CA ALA A 180 4.78 24.39 3.74
C ALA A 180 5.24 25.78 4.21
N LYS A 181 6.49 26.18 3.89
CA LYS A 181 7.07 27.47 4.26
C LYS A 181 6.73 28.60 3.28
N LYS A 182 6.18 28.31 2.11
CA LYS A 182 6.06 29.26 0.99
C LYS A 182 4.87 30.22 1.04
N GLY A 183 3.95 30.08 2.00
CA GLY A 183 2.87 31.04 2.25
C GLY A 183 2.04 31.41 1.02
N TYR A 184 1.47 30.40 0.34
CA TYR A 184 0.72 30.61 -0.90
C TYR A 184 -0.51 31.50 -0.74
N LYS A 185 -0.80 32.29 -1.78
CA LYS A 185 -1.91 33.24 -1.80
C LYS A 185 -3.29 32.58 -1.97
N SER A 186 -3.33 31.39 -2.58
CA SER A 186 -4.55 30.63 -2.84
C SER A 186 -4.26 29.12 -2.90
N VAL A 187 -5.32 28.31 -2.85
CA VAL A 187 -5.23 26.85 -3.03
C VAL A 187 -4.76 26.51 -4.45
N ASP A 188 -5.19 27.27 -5.46
CA ASP A 188 -4.79 27.06 -6.86
C ASP A 188 -3.29 27.32 -7.06
N ASP A 189 -2.76 28.40 -6.48
CA ASP A 189 -1.32 28.71 -6.52
C ASP A 189 -0.51 27.62 -5.82
N ALA A 190 -0.98 27.15 -4.66
CA ALA A 190 -0.34 26.09 -3.90
C ALA A 190 -0.35 24.77 -4.68
N ALA A 191 -1.49 24.40 -5.27
CA ALA A 191 -1.65 23.20 -6.07
C ALA A 191 -0.74 23.20 -7.31
N LEU A 192 -0.65 24.34 -8.00
CA LEU A 192 0.24 24.51 -9.16
C LEU A 192 1.71 24.36 -8.75
N ALA A 193 2.15 25.07 -7.72
CA ALA A 193 3.53 25.06 -7.25
C ALA A 193 3.96 23.66 -6.78
N VAL A 194 3.16 23.01 -5.93
CA VAL A 194 3.46 21.66 -5.42
C VAL A 194 3.43 20.62 -6.54
N SER A 195 2.48 20.71 -7.48
CA SER A 195 2.46 19.84 -8.65
C SER A 195 3.74 19.97 -9.48
N ASN A 196 4.25 21.18 -9.67
CA ASN A 196 5.48 21.41 -10.44
C ASN A 196 6.71 20.87 -9.69
N SER A 197 6.84 21.12 -8.39
CA SER A 197 7.93 20.54 -7.58
C SER A 197 7.94 19.01 -7.62
N LEU A 198 6.76 18.36 -7.58
CA LEU A 198 6.68 16.90 -7.69
C LEU A 198 7.11 16.41 -9.07
N LYS A 199 6.74 17.11 -10.15
CA LYS A 199 7.18 16.78 -11.52
C LYS A 199 8.69 16.97 -11.69
N GLU A 200 9.24 18.05 -11.17
CA GLU A 200 10.68 18.32 -11.20
C GLU A 200 11.46 17.24 -10.44
N LEU A 201 11.01 16.87 -9.24
CA LEU A 201 11.58 15.78 -8.47
C LEU A 201 11.51 14.45 -9.23
N ALA A 202 10.35 14.14 -9.82
CA ALA A 202 10.18 12.92 -10.61
C ALA A 202 11.14 12.89 -11.81
N ASN A 203 11.26 14.00 -12.56
CA ASN A 203 12.19 14.14 -13.67
C ASN A 203 13.65 13.97 -13.23
N LYS A 204 14.05 14.59 -12.10
CA LYS A 204 15.40 14.45 -11.52
C LYS A 204 15.73 13.00 -11.17
N LEU A 205 14.74 12.24 -10.72
CA LEU A 205 14.88 10.83 -10.37
C LEU A 205 14.67 9.86 -11.54
N GLY A 206 14.32 10.35 -12.73
CA GLY A 206 13.99 9.52 -13.89
C GLY A 206 12.72 8.69 -13.70
N ILE A 207 11.76 9.19 -12.93
CA ILE A 207 10.50 8.52 -12.58
C ILE A 207 9.34 9.16 -13.34
N GLU A 208 8.50 8.35 -13.98
CA GLU A 208 7.30 8.82 -14.68
C GLU A 208 6.07 8.84 -13.75
N VAL A 209 5.60 10.05 -13.41
CA VAL A 209 4.43 10.31 -12.55
C VAL A 209 3.18 10.80 -13.31
N CYS A 210 3.21 10.76 -14.64
CA CYS A 210 2.15 11.23 -15.55
C CYS A 210 0.78 10.60 -15.28
#